data_AF-A0A2U0U7A0-F1
#
_entry.id   AF-A0A2U0U7A0-F1
#
_cell.length_a   1.000
_cell.length_b   1.000
_cell.length_c   1.000
_cell.angle_alpha   90.00
_cell.angle_beta   90.00
_cell.angle_gamma   90.00
#
_symmetry.space_group_name_H-M   'P 1'
#
loop_
_entity.id
_entity.type
_entity.pdbx_description
1 polymer ?
#
loop_
_entity_poly.entity_id
_entity_poly.type
_entity_poly.pdbx_seq_one_letter_code
_entity_poly.pdbx_strand_id
1 'polypeptide(L)'
;MKKFYSLFILFALVVSANAQQQEPVITLTYTADGTEHELDFGSAVAEENIVSIDWGDGTIVEAAKLVGVYDNYDVKAKAVTGTPKGEGKVKIYATKPLNDFECTSNVKGTGVTALDVSKATELVWLYANGNKLTELDLSQNTKLNDVDLSNNLLTSVKLPSSVTKLNLQNNKLNGFDASALTNLTKLMLTQNKIVNLDLSHNTKLRDIYALNCEMETLNLGNNTTAGLYVSVNNNNLKTLDLTANTGLKTGRLFAMNNRLTELKYTEIKTANISNNYFTLATLPTKNIKTLFYAPQEKLQIDETSKKTVDLSAQSSVDGEATKFTWHKKDGTALVAGTDYTEANGVFTFVADHPEGVYCEMTNAKLPKFSGKNAFTTTLTKVTGTVGINAASVVSEGKVDIFTLDGKRVAAEWQTLTPGVYVVRQGGKTMKVVK
;
A
#
# COMPACT_ATOMS: atom_id res chain seq x y z
N MET A 1 53.53 -19.99 12.39
CA MET A 1 52.11 -20.44 12.31
C MET A 1 51.74 -20.56 10.85
N LYS A 2 51.54 -21.80 10.39
CA LYS A 2 51.22 -22.17 9.00
C LYS A 2 49.78 -21.77 8.68
N LYS A 3 49.55 -20.95 7.65
CA LYS A 3 48.25 -20.86 6.97
C LYS A 3 48.39 -21.63 5.66
N PHE A 4 47.66 -22.73 5.57
CA PHE A 4 47.55 -23.54 4.37
C PHE A 4 46.83 -22.74 3.29
N TYR A 5 47.54 -22.45 2.20
CA TYR A 5 46.90 -22.14 0.92
C TYR A 5 46.46 -23.48 0.33
N SER A 6 45.16 -23.79 0.38
CA SER A 6 44.59 -24.84 -0.44
C SER A 6 44.46 -24.30 -1.86
N LEU A 7 45.50 -24.49 -2.65
CA LEU A 7 45.49 -24.27 -4.09
C LEU A 7 44.68 -25.41 -4.72
N PHE A 8 43.38 -25.21 -4.94
CA PHE A 8 42.61 -26.07 -5.82
C PHE A 8 43.05 -25.77 -7.25
N ILE A 9 43.93 -26.62 -7.79
CA ILE A 9 44.23 -26.63 -9.22
C ILE A 9 42.99 -27.23 -9.90
N LEU A 10 42.16 -26.37 -10.50
CA LEU A 10 41.05 -26.77 -11.34
C LEU A 10 41.63 -27.41 -12.60
N PHE A 11 41.55 -28.73 -12.71
CA PHE A 11 41.80 -29.42 -13.97
C PHE A 11 40.67 -29.01 -14.92
N ALA A 12 40.94 -28.04 -15.81
CA ALA A 12 40.08 -27.74 -16.95
C ALA A 12 40.12 -28.95 -17.90
N LEU A 13 39.29 -29.95 -17.63
CA LEU A 13 38.93 -30.95 -18.63
C LEU A 13 38.13 -30.20 -19.71
N VAL A 14 38.84 -29.80 -20.76
CA VAL A 14 38.24 -29.35 -22.01
C VAL A 14 37.33 -30.49 -22.48
N VAL A 15 36.02 -30.32 -22.32
CA VAL A 15 35.05 -31.28 -22.83
C VAL A 15 35.21 -31.31 -24.35
N SER A 16 35.58 -32.48 -24.86
CA SER A 16 35.80 -32.75 -26.28
C SER A 16 34.49 -32.58 -27.07
N ALA A 17 34.55 -31.79 -28.15
CA ALA A 17 33.79 -31.74 -29.41
C ALA A 17 32.27 -32.04 -29.49
N ASN A 18 31.61 -32.70 -28.54
CA ASN A 18 30.16 -32.99 -28.55
C ASN A 18 29.32 -31.93 -27.81
N ALA A 19 29.92 -31.04 -27.02
CA ALA A 19 29.21 -29.94 -26.36
C ALA A 19 28.89 -28.76 -27.30
N GLN A 20 29.43 -28.75 -28.52
CA GLN A 20 29.39 -27.59 -29.42
C GLN A 20 28.08 -27.48 -30.24
N GLN A 21 27.05 -28.27 -29.91
CA GLN A 21 25.75 -28.30 -30.60
C GLN A 21 24.53 -28.12 -29.70
N GLN A 22 24.69 -28.01 -28.38
CA GLN A 22 23.55 -27.81 -27.49
C GLN A 22 23.31 -26.31 -27.28
N GLU A 23 22.11 -25.84 -27.61
CA GLU A 23 21.66 -24.49 -27.25
C GLU A 23 21.66 -24.33 -25.72
N PRO A 24 22.00 -23.14 -25.17
CA PRO A 24 21.93 -22.91 -23.73
C PRO A 24 20.48 -23.04 -23.25
N VAL A 25 20.29 -23.68 -22.09
CA VAL A 25 18.98 -23.85 -21.45
C VAL A 25 18.55 -22.59 -20.68
N ILE A 26 19.53 -21.84 -20.16
CA ILE A 26 19.33 -20.56 -19.48
C ILE A 26 20.40 -19.60 -19.99
N THR A 27 20.03 -18.35 -20.23
CA THR A 27 20.99 -17.26 -20.45
C THR A 27 20.68 -16.10 -19.53
N LEU A 28 21.73 -15.43 -19.06
CA LEU A 28 21.60 -14.28 -18.19
C LEU A 28 22.68 -13.26 -18.48
N THR A 29 22.37 -11.99 -18.26
CA THR A 29 23.31 -10.88 -18.45
C THR A 29 23.51 -10.18 -17.13
N TYR A 30 24.74 -10.17 -16.63
CA TYR A 30 25.12 -9.37 -15.46
C TYR A 30 25.50 -7.95 -15.84
N THR A 31 25.37 -7.02 -14.91
CA THR A 31 26.13 -5.77 -14.99
C THR A 31 27.62 -6.07 -14.99
N ALA A 32 28.39 -5.46 -15.89
CA ALA A 32 29.85 -5.59 -15.90
C ALA A 32 30.43 -4.99 -14.59
N ASP A 33 30.76 -5.86 -13.65
CA ASP A 33 31.22 -5.48 -12.30
C ASP A 33 32.50 -6.18 -11.87
N GLY A 34 32.90 -7.25 -12.57
CA GLY A 34 34.06 -8.07 -12.24
C GLY A 34 33.92 -8.81 -10.90
N THR A 35 32.71 -8.91 -10.35
CA THR A 35 32.46 -9.62 -9.09
C THR A 35 32.14 -11.08 -9.34
N GLU A 36 32.50 -11.93 -8.40
CA GLU A 36 32.03 -13.31 -8.37
C GLU A 36 30.54 -13.34 -8.01
N HIS A 37 29.78 -14.16 -8.71
CA HIS A 37 28.36 -14.39 -8.49
C HIS A 37 28.09 -15.87 -8.29
N GLU A 38 27.12 -16.18 -7.45
CA GLU A 38 26.64 -17.54 -7.17
C GLU A 38 25.40 -17.82 -8.02
N LEU A 39 25.35 -19.04 -8.57
CA LEU A 39 24.21 -19.61 -9.25
C LEU A 39 23.93 -20.97 -8.63
N ASP A 40 22.66 -21.24 -8.32
CA ASP A 40 22.26 -22.54 -7.80
C ASP A 40 21.37 -23.28 -8.78
N PHE A 41 21.52 -24.61 -8.80
CA PHE A 41 20.82 -25.48 -9.74
C PHE A 41 20.28 -26.71 -9.03
N GLY A 42 19.05 -27.08 -9.37
CA GLY A 42 18.42 -28.32 -8.92
C GLY A 42 17.84 -29.14 -10.07
N SER A 43 17.88 -30.46 -9.90
CA SER A 43 17.31 -31.42 -10.86
C SER A 43 16.66 -32.59 -10.12
N ALA A 44 15.45 -32.95 -10.54
CA ALA A 44 14.66 -34.04 -9.98
C ALA A 44 14.86 -35.36 -10.74
N VAL A 45 15.77 -35.41 -11.71
CA VAL A 45 16.06 -36.63 -12.47
C VAL A 45 16.98 -37.57 -11.67
N ALA A 46 16.72 -38.86 -11.75
CA ALA A 46 17.52 -39.88 -11.05
C ALA A 46 18.93 -40.06 -11.63
N GLU A 47 19.10 -39.73 -12.91
CA GLU A 47 20.38 -39.78 -13.62
C GLU A 47 21.24 -38.56 -13.27
N GLU A 48 22.57 -38.68 -13.44
CA GLU A 48 23.48 -37.54 -13.30
C GLU A 48 23.13 -36.46 -14.34
N ASN A 49 22.80 -35.26 -13.87
CA ASN A 49 22.60 -34.08 -14.68
C ASN A 49 23.83 -33.17 -14.55
N ILE A 50 24.65 -33.17 -15.60
CA ILE A 50 25.83 -32.32 -15.72
C ILE A 50 25.39 -30.93 -16.15
N VAL A 51 25.76 -29.91 -15.36
CA VAL A 51 25.61 -28.49 -15.65
C VAL A 51 26.96 -27.93 -16.06
N SER A 52 26.99 -27.25 -17.21
CA SER A 52 28.16 -26.56 -17.73
C SER A 52 27.84 -25.08 -17.98
N ILE A 53 28.81 -24.20 -17.78
CA ILE A 53 28.62 -22.75 -17.86
C ILE A 53 29.70 -22.13 -18.74
N ASP A 54 29.27 -21.25 -19.65
CA ASP A 54 30.14 -20.26 -20.28
C ASP A 54 29.92 -18.92 -19.57
N TRP A 55 30.95 -18.44 -18.87
CA TRP A 55 30.90 -17.20 -18.10
C TRP A 55 31.04 -15.93 -18.97
N GLY A 56 31.05 -16.06 -20.30
CA GLY A 56 31.04 -14.95 -21.24
C GLY A 56 32.32 -14.76 -22.04
N ASP A 57 33.28 -15.68 -21.92
CA ASP A 57 34.49 -15.73 -22.76
C ASP A 57 34.42 -16.78 -23.88
N GLY A 58 33.29 -17.50 -24.00
CA GLY A 58 33.09 -18.56 -24.98
C GLY A 58 33.61 -19.93 -24.53
N THR A 59 34.25 -20.02 -23.37
CA THR A 59 34.74 -21.29 -22.81
C THR A 59 33.66 -21.91 -21.93
N ILE A 60 33.15 -23.07 -22.34
CA ILE A 60 32.20 -23.86 -21.57
C ILE A 60 32.98 -24.72 -20.56
N VAL A 61 32.70 -24.55 -19.26
CA VAL A 61 33.28 -25.36 -18.19
C VAL A 61 32.22 -26.21 -17.52
N GLU A 62 32.52 -27.49 -17.25
CA GLU A 62 31.68 -28.30 -16.36
C GLU A 62 31.72 -27.67 -14.97
N ALA A 63 30.54 -27.33 -14.44
CA ALA A 63 30.42 -26.52 -13.24
C ALA A 63 29.79 -27.30 -12.08
N ALA A 64 28.84 -28.18 -12.38
CA ALA A 64 28.17 -29.01 -11.39
C ALA A 64 27.72 -30.37 -11.96
N LYS A 65 27.65 -31.36 -11.08
CA LYS A 65 26.98 -32.64 -11.29
C LYS A 65 25.87 -32.71 -10.28
N LEU A 66 24.63 -32.71 -10.77
CA LEU A 66 23.44 -32.82 -9.95
C LEU A 66 22.99 -34.28 -10.00
N VAL A 67 22.72 -34.86 -8.84
CA VAL A 67 22.09 -36.18 -8.72
C VAL A 67 20.80 -35.94 -7.97
N GLY A 68 19.69 -36.50 -8.44
CA GLY A 68 18.36 -36.26 -7.87
C GLY A 68 18.33 -36.48 -6.36
N VAL A 69 18.34 -35.39 -5.60
CA VAL A 69 18.05 -35.37 -4.16
C VAL A 69 16.89 -34.42 -3.98
N TYR A 70 15.71 -35.01 -3.85
CA TYR A 70 14.43 -34.33 -3.64
C TYR A 70 13.98 -34.59 -2.21
N ASP A 71 13.64 -33.55 -1.44
CA ASP A 71 13.03 -33.73 -0.11
C ASP A 71 11.64 -33.11 0.06
N ASN A 72 10.90 -32.89 -1.03
CA ASN A 72 9.55 -32.28 -1.06
C ASN A 72 9.49 -30.81 -0.59
N TYR A 73 10.57 -30.21 -0.08
CA TYR A 73 10.58 -28.84 0.44
C TYR A 73 11.66 -27.96 -0.20
N ASP A 74 12.77 -28.57 -0.60
CA ASP A 74 13.90 -27.90 -1.22
C ASP A 74 14.60 -28.88 -2.18
N VAL A 75 15.05 -28.42 -3.35
CA VAL A 75 16.12 -29.14 -4.04
C VAL A 75 17.39 -28.60 -3.42
N LYS A 76 18.31 -29.44 -2.95
CA LYS A 76 19.62 -28.93 -2.51
C LYS A 76 20.33 -28.36 -3.71
N ALA A 77 20.07 -27.09 -3.98
CA ALA A 77 20.59 -26.39 -5.11
C ALA A 77 22.11 -26.34 -4.93
N LYS A 78 22.83 -26.76 -5.95
CA LYS A 78 24.29 -26.81 -5.87
C LYS A 78 24.85 -25.46 -6.29
N ALA A 79 25.39 -24.72 -5.34
CA ALA A 79 26.10 -23.48 -5.57
C ALA A 79 27.27 -23.68 -6.53
N VAL A 80 27.28 -22.85 -7.56
CA VAL A 80 28.36 -22.67 -8.51
C VAL A 80 28.70 -21.20 -8.54
N THR A 81 29.96 -20.88 -8.24
CA THR A 81 30.43 -19.49 -8.31
C THR A 81 31.25 -19.24 -9.57
N GLY A 82 31.22 -18.00 -10.04
CA GLY A 82 32.12 -17.55 -11.10
C GLY A 82 31.96 -16.07 -11.39
N THR A 83 32.92 -15.54 -12.14
CA THR A 83 32.95 -14.12 -12.52
C THR A 83 32.54 -13.99 -13.98
N PRO A 84 31.39 -13.34 -14.28
CA PRO A 84 31.00 -13.00 -15.64
C PRO A 84 32.10 -12.19 -16.34
N LYS A 85 32.43 -12.56 -17.57
CA LYS A 85 33.47 -11.98 -18.40
C LYS A 85 32.87 -11.21 -19.57
N GLY A 86 33.68 -10.36 -20.19
CA GLY A 86 33.28 -9.59 -21.38
C GLY A 86 32.05 -8.71 -21.11
N GLU A 87 31.00 -8.89 -21.92
CA GLU A 87 29.73 -8.17 -21.78
C GLU A 87 28.84 -8.67 -20.61
N GLY A 88 29.32 -9.62 -19.80
CA GLY A 88 28.57 -10.18 -18.67
C GLY A 88 27.51 -11.22 -19.07
N LYS A 89 27.51 -11.67 -20.33
CA LYS A 89 26.60 -12.69 -20.86
C LYS A 89 27.05 -14.08 -20.44
N VAL A 90 26.29 -14.70 -19.53
CA VAL A 90 26.52 -16.06 -19.06
C VAL A 90 25.52 -17.00 -19.75
N LYS A 91 26.02 -18.15 -20.19
CA LYS A 91 25.22 -19.21 -20.82
C LYS A 91 25.34 -20.48 -20.02
N ILE A 92 24.21 -21.08 -19.69
CA ILE A 92 24.13 -22.31 -18.91
C ILE A 92 23.60 -23.42 -19.80
N TYR A 93 24.25 -24.58 -19.69
CA TYR A 93 23.92 -25.81 -20.40
C TYR A 93 23.66 -26.89 -19.37
N ALA A 94 22.68 -27.76 -19.61
CA ALA A 94 22.40 -28.90 -18.76
C ALA A 94 22.11 -30.13 -19.63
N THR A 95 22.63 -31.28 -19.24
CA THR A 95 22.44 -32.55 -19.96
C THR A 95 21.04 -33.15 -19.75
N LYS A 96 20.35 -32.73 -18.69
CA LYS A 96 18.97 -33.09 -18.36
C LYS A 96 18.20 -31.85 -17.88
N PRO A 97 16.86 -31.90 -17.78
CA PRO A 97 16.08 -30.75 -17.33
C PRO A 97 16.45 -30.26 -15.93
N LEU A 98 16.40 -28.95 -15.76
CA LEU A 98 16.52 -28.28 -14.47
C LEU A 98 15.12 -28.05 -13.90
N ASN A 99 14.96 -28.28 -12.61
CA ASN A 99 13.71 -28.05 -11.88
C ASN A 99 13.82 -26.86 -10.91
N ASP A 100 15.04 -26.45 -10.58
CA ASP A 100 15.33 -25.31 -9.73
C ASP A 100 16.46 -24.50 -10.35
N PHE A 101 16.32 -23.18 -10.31
CA PHE A 101 17.35 -22.25 -10.72
C PHE A 101 17.32 -21.00 -9.83
N GLU A 102 18.47 -20.70 -9.25
CA GLU A 102 18.67 -19.50 -8.45
C GLU A 102 19.78 -18.64 -9.03
N CYS A 103 19.48 -17.34 -9.14
CA CYS A 103 20.45 -16.30 -9.45
C CYS A 103 20.27 -15.10 -8.54
N THR A 104 20.02 -15.36 -7.26
CA THR A 104 19.83 -14.33 -6.23
C THR A 104 21.04 -13.42 -6.12
N SER A 105 20.84 -12.11 -6.21
CA SER A 105 21.91 -11.14 -5.97
C SER A 105 21.80 -10.56 -4.56
N ASN A 106 22.85 -10.81 -3.76
CA ASN A 106 23.03 -10.20 -2.43
C ASN A 106 24.01 -9.01 -2.46
N VAL A 107 24.54 -8.68 -3.64
CA VAL A 107 25.62 -7.69 -3.79
C VAL A 107 25.03 -6.34 -4.24
N LYS A 108 25.26 -5.31 -3.41
CA LYS A 108 24.71 -3.97 -3.66
C LYS A 108 25.35 -3.35 -4.90
N GLY A 109 24.52 -2.99 -5.87
CA GLY A 109 24.96 -2.26 -7.07
C GLY A 109 25.31 -3.15 -8.26
N THR A 110 25.21 -4.47 -8.13
CA THR A 110 25.42 -5.45 -9.18
C THR A 110 24.18 -6.35 -9.35
N GLY A 111 24.12 -7.14 -10.42
CA GLY A 111 23.07 -8.14 -10.60
C GLY A 111 22.68 -8.38 -12.05
N VAL A 112 21.75 -9.30 -12.24
CA VAL A 112 21.22 -9.70 -13.54
C VAL A 112 20.29 -8.62 -14.09
N THR A 113 20.56 -8.16 -15.32
CA THR A 113 19.74 -7.17 -16.06
C THR A 113 18.80 -7.83 -17.06
N ALA A 114 19.14 -9.02 -17.54
CA ALA A 114 18.30 -9.82 -18.42
C ALA A 114 18.43 -11.30 -18.08
N LEU A 115 17.30 -12.02 -18.07
CA LEU A 115 17.22 -13.45 -17.80
C LEU A 115 16.29 -14.09 -18.82
N ASP A 116 16.77 -15.14 -19.48
CA ASP A 116 15.97 -16.00 -20.35
C ASP A 116 16.04 -17.44 -19.84
N VAL A 117 14.90 -17.93 -19.36
CA VAL A 117 14.68 -19.30 -18.90
C VAL A 117 13.66 -20.04 -19.78
N SER A 118 13.34 -19.52 -20.97
CA SER A 118 12.26 -20.03 -21.83
C SER A 118 12.46 -21.49 -22.25
N LYS A 119 13.72 -21.96 -22.30
CA LYS A 119 14.07 -23.35 -22.61
C LYS A 119 14.14 -24.27 -21.39
N ALA A 120 14.13 -23.70 -20.18
CA ALA A 120 14.06 -24.43 -18.92
C ALA A 120 12.59 -24.73 -18.56
N THR A 121 11.88 -25.42 -19.45
CA THR A 121 10.41 -25.63 -19.37
C THR A 121 9.96 -26.51 -18.20
N GLU A 122 10.90 -27.24 -17.59
CA GLU A 122 10.69 -28.11 -16.44
C GLU A 122 10.94 -27.43 -15.07
N LEU A 123 11.25 -26.13 -15.06
CA LEU A 123 11.42 -25.37 -13.82
C LEU A 123 10.14 -25.39 -12.98
N VAL A 124 10.33 -25.66 -11.69
CA VAL A 124 9.32 -25.65 -10.63
C VAL A 124 9.59 -24.50 -9.67
N TRP A 125 10.86 -24.19 -9.41
CA TRP A 125 11.32 -23.08 -8.59
C TRP A 125 12.18 -22.12 -9.40
N LEU A 126 11.99 -20.82 -9.17
CA LEU A 126 12.82 -19.77 -9.72
C LEU A 126 13.03 -18.67 -8.68
N TYR A 127 14.26 -18.51 -8.23
CA TYR A 127 14.67 -17.47 -7.29
C TYR A 127 15.65 -16.50 -7.99
N ALA A 128 15.14 -15.34 -8.43
CA ALA A 128 15.92 -14.30 -9.11
C ALA A 128 15.79 -12.94 -8.42
N ASN A 129 15.65 -12.95 -7.10
CA ASN A 129 15.52 -11.74 -6.29
C ASN A 129 16.84 -10.96 -6.14
N GLY A 130 16.73 -9.65 -5.86
CA GLY A 130 17.88 -8.76 -5.64
C GLY A 130 18.58 -8.28 -6.91
N ASN A 131 18.00 -8.55 -8.08
CA ASN A 131 18.57 -8.25 -9.38
C ASN A 131 18.10 -6.88 -9.94
N LYS A 132 18.34 -6.64 -11.22
CA LYS A 132 17.99 -5.41 -11.94
C LYS A 132 17.07 -5.69 -13.14
N LEU A 133 16.28 -6.75 -13.07
CA LEU A 133 15.34 -7.12 -14.13
C LEU A 133 14.26 -6.04 -14.24
N THR A 134 14.01 -5.56 -15.47
CA THR A 134 12.95 -4.57 -15.77
C THR A 134 11.69 -5.22 -16.34
N GLU A 135 11.85 -6.40 -16.94
CA GLU A 135 10.81 -7.28 -17.45
C GLU A 135 11.28 -8.73 -17.33
N LEU A 136 10.33 -9.67 -17.32
CA LEU A 136 10.62 -11.10 -17.38
C LEU A 136 9.42 -11.86 -17.97
N ASP A 137 9.69 -12.72 -18.97
CA ASP A 137 8.69 -13.58 -19.58
C ASP A 137 8.88 -15.03 -19.13
N LEU A 138 7.97 -15.52 -18.27
CA LEU A 138 7.96 -16.90 -17.77
C LEU A 138 6.85 -17.74 -18.40
N SER A 139 6.26 -17.28 -19.51
CA SER A 139 5.10 -17.94 -20.14
C SER A 139 5.37 -19.38 -20.59
N GLN A 140 6.62 -19.72 -20.91
CA GLN A 140 7.03 -21.07 -21.33
C GLN A 140 7.28 -22.02 -20.16
N ASN A 141 7.44 -21.49 -18.94
CA ASN A 141 7.80 -22.26 -17.75
C ASN A 141 6.54 -22.80 -17.04
N THR A 142 5.71 -23.53 -17.78
CA THR A 142 4.35 -23.96 -17.38
C THR A 142 4.27 -24.86 -16.14
N LYS A 143 5.40 -25.26 -15.56
CA LYS A 143 5.50 -26.04 -14.33
C LYS A 143 5.93 -25.22 -13.10
N LEU A 144 6.20 -23.92 -13.26
CA LEU A 144 6.60 -23.05 -12.14
C LEU A 144 5.53 -23.03 -11.05
N ASN A 145 5.98 -23.22 -9.82
CA ASN A 145 5.14 -23.28 -8.64
C ASN A 145 5.46 -22.17 -7.64
N ASP A 146 6.76 -21.94 -7.38
CA ASP A 146 7.28 -20.94 -6.45
C ASP A 146 8.23 -20.01 -7.21
N VAL A 147 7.96 -18.71 -7.15
CA VAL A 147 8.67 -17.70 -7.93
C VAL A 147 8.98 -16.51 -7.02
N ASP A 148 10.27 -16.23 -6.80
CA ASP A 148 10.73 -15.01 -6.13
C ASP A 148 11.47 -14.10 -7.11
N LEU A 149 10.86 -12.96 -7.39
CA LEU A 149 11.40 -11.88 -8.21
C LEU A 149 11.47 -10.58 -7.42
N SER A 150 11.50 -10.67 -6.09
CA SER A 150 11.52 -9.49 -5.23
C SER A 150 12.81 -8.68 -5.38
N ASN A 151 12.76 -7.40 -5.04
CA ASN A 151 13.91 -6.49 -5.10
C ASN A 151 14.52 -6.41 -6.50
N ASN A 152 13.68 -6.19 -7.51
CA ASN A 152 14.06 -5.96 -8.89
C ASN A 152 13.55 -4.57 -9.35
N LEU A 153 13.57 -4.31 -10.66
CA LEU A 153 13.05 -3.09 -11.27
C LEU A 153 11.86 -3.40 -12.20
N LEU A 154 11.14 -4.50 -11.95
CA LEU A 154 10.11 -4.99 -12.85
C LEU A 154 8.99 -3.98 -13.00
N THR A 155 8.68 -3.66 -14.25
CA THR A 155 7.48 -2.89 -14.64
C THR A 155 6.40 -3.80 -15.22
N SER A 156 6.78 -4.99 -15.70
CA SER A 156 5.89 -6.05 -16.14
C SER A 156 6.52 -7.42 -15.90
N VAL A 157 5.67 -8.45 -15.79
CA VAL A 157 6.09 -9.85 -15.71
C VAL A 157 4.98 -10.70 -16.34
N LYS A 158 5.33 -11.71 -17.13
CA LYS A 158 4.38 -12.72 -17.61
C LYS A 158 4.60 -14.00 -16.84
N LEU A 159 3.52 -14.55 -16.28
CA LEU A 159 3.55 -15.70 -15.39
C LEU A 159 2.65 -16.82 -15.92
N PRO A 160 3.04 -18.09 -15.73
CA PRO A 160 2.19 -19.23 -16.05
C PRO A 160 1.12 -19.43 -14.96
N SER A 161 -0.03 -20.03 -15.33
CA SER A 161 -1.15 -20.29 -14.41
C SER A 161 -0.85 -21.34 -13.32
N SER A 162 0.29 -22.03 -13.42
CA SER A 162 0.76 -23.04 -12.47
C SER A 162 1.27 -22.44 -11.15
N VAL A 163 1.62 -21.15 -11.14
CA VAL A 163 2.22 -20.49 -9.97
C VAL A 163 1.27 -20.53 -8.77
N THR A 164 1.79 -20.95 -7.62
CA THR A 164 1.05 -21.03 -6.36
C THR A 164 1.58 -20.08 -5.29
N LYS A 165 2.87 -19.71 -5.37
CA LYS A 165 3.51 -18.74 -4.49
C LYS A 165 4.30 -17.76 -5.35
N LEU A 166 4.05 -16.48 -5.11
CA LEU A 166 4.63 -15.43 -5.92
C LEU A 166 5.09 -14.27 -5.04
N ASN A 167 6.38 -13.96 -5.12
CA ASN A 167 6.98 -12.80 -4.49
C ASN A 167 7.45 -11.80 -5.55
N LEU A 168 6.79 -10.64 -5.57
CA LEU A 168 7.07 -9.50 -6.45
C LEU A 168 7.35 -8.23 -5.65
N GLN A 169 7.71 -8.36 -4.36
CA GLN A 169 7.96 -7.19 -3.50
C GLN A 169 9.09 -6.31 -4.05
N ASN A 170 9.07 -5.01 -3.71
CA ASN A 170 10.14 -4.08 -4.09
C ASN A 170 10.44 -4.07 -5.59
N ASN A 171 9.41 -3.83 -6.39
CA ASN A 171 9.52 -3.66 -7.84
C ASN A 171 8.97 -2.28 -8.25
N LYS A 172 8.65 -2.09 -9.53
CA LYS A 172 8.10 -0.85 -10.10
C LYS A 172 6.75 -1.08 -10.78
N LEU A 173 6.03 -2.13 -10.38
CA LEU A 173 4.73 -2.47 -10.96
C LEU A 173 3.70 -1.38 -10.65
N ASN A 174 3.04 -0.85 -11.69
CA ASN A 174 1.92 0.09 -11.56
C ASN A 174 0.55 -0.61 -11.68
N GLY A 175 0.54 -1.87 -12.09
CA GLY A 175 -0.61 -2.76 -12.15
C GLY A 175 -0.15 -4.22 -12.09
N PHE A 176 -1.07 -5.12 -11.77
CA PHE A 176 -0.80 -6.56 -11.73
C PHE A 176 -2.08 -7.33 -12.06
N ASP A 177 -2.07 -8.06 -13.17
CA ASP A 177 -3.17 -8.92 -13.57
C ASP A 177 -2.94 -10.34 -13.04
N ALA A 178 -3.72 -10.72 -12.02
CA ALA A 178 -3.67 -12.03 -11.40
C ALA A 178 -4.75 -12.99 -11.92
N SER A 179 -5.54 -12.60 -12.92
CA SER A 179 -6.77 -13.31 -13.34
C SER A 179 -6.50 -14.76 -13.77
N ALA A 180 -5.39 -15.01 -14.46
CA ALA A 180 -4.96 -16.34 -14.89
C ALA A 180 -4.31 -17.17 -13.76
N LEU A 181 -3.96 -16.58 -12.63
CA LEU A 181 -3.19 -17.20 -11.54
C LEU A 181 -4.12 -17.82 -10.48
N THR A 182 -5.08 -18.63 -10.92
CA THR A 182 -6.16 -19.19 -10.07
C THR A 182 -5.69 -20.18 -9.00
N ASN A 183 -4.41 -20.60 -9.05
CA ASN A 183 -3.80 -21.50 -8.08
C ASN A 183 -3.00 -20.79 -6.98
N LEU A 184 -2.94 -19.45 -6.98
CA LEU A 184 -2.22 -18.70 -5.96
C LEU A 184 -2.75 -18.99 -4.55
N THR A 185 -1.81 -19.30 -3.66
CA THR A 185 -2.00 -19.47 -2.22
C THR A 185 -1.25 -18.41 -1.42
N LYS A 186 -0.16 -17.85 -1.98
CA LYS A 186 0.62 -16.76 -1.40
C LYS A 186 0.99 -15.73 -2.46
N LEU A 187 0.70 -14.46 -2.18
CA LEU A 187 1.01 -13.34 -3.06
C LEU A 187 1.65 -12.20 -2.26
N MET A 188 2.83 -11.76 -2.68
CA MET A 188 3.56 -10.65 -2.07
C MET A 188 3.84 -9.56 -3.10
N LEU A 189 3.23 -8.40 -2.93
CA LEU A 189 3.28 -7.23 -3.81
C LEU A 189 3.79 -5.96 -3.11
N THR A 190 4.16 -6.05 -1.83
CA THR A 190 4.62 -4.92 -1.02
C THR A 190 5.65 -4.04 -1.72
N GLN A 191 5.55 -2.71 -1.57
CA GLN A 191 6.48 -1.73 -2.17
C GLN A 191 6.48 -1.76 -3.71
N ASN A 192 5.29 -1.74 -4.29
CA ASN A 192 5.04 -1.43 -5.70
C ASN A 192 4.19 -0.16 -5.82
N LYS A 193 3.76 0.21 -7.02
CA LYS A 193 2.92 1.39 -7.30
C LYS A 193 1.52 1.01 -7.79
N ILE A 194 1.00 -0.11 -7.29
CA ILE A 194 -0.31 -0.65 -7.69
C ILE A 194 -1.42 0.21 -7.08
N VAL A 195 -2.30 0.74 -7.94
CA VAL A 195 -3.44 1.58 -7.55
C VAL A 195 -4.72 0.76 -7.39
N ASN A 196 -4.96 -0.21 -8.27
CA ASN A 196 -6.13 -1.07 -8.23
C ASN A 196 -5.68 -2.53 -8.27
N LEU A 197 -6.20 -3.35 -7.38
CA LEU A 197 -5.89 -4.77 -7.34
C LEU A 197 -7.17 -5.60 -7.29
N ASP A 198 -7.39 -6.39 -8.34
CA ASP A 198 -8.47 -7.37 -8.42
C ASP A 198 -7.90 -8.78 -8.26
N LEU A 199 -8.33 -9.46 -7.21
CA LEU A 199 -7.99 -10.84 -6.86
C LEU A 199 -9.24 -11.74 -6.83
N SER A 200 -10.33 -11.32 -7.46
CA SER A 200 -11.61 -12.04 -7.41
C SER A 200 -11.57 -13.46 -7.97
N HIS A 201 -10.62 -13.76 -8.86
CA HIS A 201 -10.38 -15.09 -9.42
C HIS A 201 -9.41 -15.94 -8.58
N ASN A 202 -8.76 -15.37 -7.56
CA ASN A 202 -7.72 -16.01 -6.77
C ASN A 202 -8.25 -16.53 -5.42
N THR A 203 -9.35 -17.31 -5.48
CA THR A 203 -10.13 -17.75 -4.29
C THR A 203 -9.39 -18.71 -3.36
N LYS A 204 -8.22 -19.23 -3.77
CA LYS A 204 -7.34 -20.11 -2.97
C LYS A 204 -6.28 -19.34 -2.16
N LEU A 205 -6.20 -18.01 -2.30
CA LEU A 205 -5.20 -17.22 -1.57
C LEU A 205 -5.39 -17.38 -0.07
N ARG A 206 -4.31 -17.71 0.63
CA ARG A 206 -4.23 -17.71 2.10
C ARG A 206 -3.49 -16.49 2.60
N ASP A 207 -2.39 -16.12 1.94
CA ASP A 207 -1.48 -15.07 2.42
C ASP A 207 -1.33 -13.97 1.37
N ILE A 208 -1.79 -12.76 1.70
CA ILE A 208 -1.74 -11.58 0.84
C ILE A 208 -0.96 -10.47 1.54
N TYR A 209 0.18 -10.07 0.95
CA TYR A 209 1.01 -8.97 1.43
C TYR A 209 1.12 -7.89 0.36
N ALA A 210 0.36 -6.80 0.50
CA ALA A 210 0.36 -5.68 -0.44
C ALA A 210 0.51 -4.35 0.32
N LEU A 211 1.56 -4.23 1.15
CA LEU A 211 1.82 -3.04 1.96
C LEU A 211 2.55 -1.96 1.14
N ASN A 212 2.44 -0.70 1.53
CA ASN A 212 3.20 0.40 0.91
C ASN A 212 3.05 0.42 -0.62
N CYS A 213 1.84 0.18 -1.10
CA CYS A 213 1.51 0.42 -2.51
C CYS A 213 0.81 1.79 -2.60
N GLU A 214 0.11 2.04 -3.69
CA GLU A 214 -0.66 3.27 -3.88
C GLU A 214 -2.17 2.94 -3.95
N MET A 215 -2.55 1.81 -3.33
CA MET A 215 -3.82 1.13 -3.61
C MET A 215 -5.03 1.93 -3.13
N GLU A 216 -5.95 2.24 -4.04
CA GLU A 216 -7.24 2.86 -3.77
C GLU A 216 -8.37 1.85 -3.71
N THR A 217 -8.25 0.73 -4.44
CA THR A 217 -9.25 -0.34 -4.44
C THR A 217 -8.62 -1.73 -4.33
N LEU A 218 -9.31 -2.60 -3.59
CA LEU A 218 -8.99 -4.02 -3.45
C LEU A 218 -10.27 -4.84 -3.59
N ASN A 219 -10.28 -5.78 -4.53
CA ASN A 219 -11.32 -6.80 -4.65
C ASN A 219 -10.73 -8.17 -4.32
N LEU A 220 -11.19 -8.81 -3.25
CA LEU A 220 -10.77 -10.17 -2.89
C LEU A 220 -11.74 -11.27 -3.35
N GLY A 221 -12.83 -10.89 -4.04
CA GLY A 221 -13.92 -11.78 -4.40
C GLY A 221 -14.43 -12.62 -3.24
N ASN A 222 -14.90 -13.84 -3.55
CA ASN A 222 -15.39 -14.79 -2.56
C ASN A 222 -14.29 -15.75 -2.08
N ASN A 223 -13.24 -15.20 -1.46
CA ASN A 223 -12.18 -16.01 -0.87
C ASN A 223 -12.54 -16.46 0.55
N THR A 224 -12.85 -17.75 0.71
CA THR A 224 -13.26 -18.37 1.98
C THR A 224 -12.15 -19.19 2.64
N THR A 225 -10.89 -19.01 2.24
CA THR A 225 -9.75 -19.80 2.73
C THR A 225 -9.56 -19.61 4.24
N ALA A 226 -9.61 -20.70 5.01
CA ALA A 226 -9.45 -20.64 6.46
C ALA A 226 -8.08 -20.06 6.85
N GLY A 227 -8.08 -19.16 7.83
CA GLY A 227 -6.86 -18.50 8.27
C GLY A 227 -6.36 -17.39 7.34
N LEU A 228 -7.22 -16.89 6.43
CA LEU A 228 -6.90 -15.83 5.48
C LEU A 228 -6.15 -14.67 6.16
N TYR A 229 -4.97 -14.36 5.65
CA TYR A 229 -4.10 -13.29 6.08
C TYR A 229 -4.07 -12.20 5.01
N VAL A 230 -4.59 -11.03 5.33
CA VAL A 230 -4.61 -9.85 4.44
C VAL A 230 -3.83 -8.73 5.11
N SER A 231 -2.74 -8.29 4.48
CA SER A 231 -1.98 -7.13 4.92
C SER A 231 -1.86 -6.10 3.81
N VAL A 232 -2.54 -4.98 3.99
CA VAL A 232 -2.71 -3.87 3.05
C VAL A 232 -2.37 -2.54 3.71
N ASN A 233 -1.48 -2.57 4.70
CA ASN A 233 -1.05 -1.38 5.43
C ASN A 233 -0.40 -0.35 4.51
N ASN A 234 -0.52 0.94 4.86
CA ASN A 234 0.12 2.04 4.14
C ASN A 234 -0.34 2.07 2.67
N ASN A 235 -1.64 2.25 2.45
CA ASN A 235 -2.26 2.40 1.14
C ASN A 235 -3.28 3.57 1.19
N ASN A 236 -4.09 3.74 0.14
CA ASN A 236 -5.08 4.81 0.00
C ASN A 236 -6.53 4.29 0.03
N LEU A 237 -6.78 3.09 0.57
CA LEU A 237 -8.11 2.47 0.58
C LEU A 237 -9.10 3.34 1.36
N LYS A 238 -10.24 3.69 0.75
CA LYS A 238 -11.31 4.48 1.38
C LYS A 238 -12.41 3.62 2.00
N THR A 239 -12.69 2.51 1.35
CA THR A 239 -13.66 1.50 1.78
C THR A 239 -13.05 0.13 1.54
N LEU A 240 -13.45 -0.85 2.35
CA LEU A 240 -13.05 -2.23 2.12
C LEU A 240 -14.23 -3.16 2.42
N ASP A 241 -14.65 -3.92 1.40
CA ASP A 241 -15.70 -4.93 1.54
C ASP A 241 -15.09 -6.33 1.58
N LEU A 242 -15.23 -6.98 2.73
CA LEU A 242 -14.78 -8.33 3.03
C LEU A 242 -15.94 -9.23 3.47
N THR A 243 -17.19 -8.87 3.12
CA THR A 243 -18.39 -9.63 3.50
C THR A 243 -18.33 -11.08 3.03
N ALA A 244 -17.84 -11.32 1.81
CA ALA A 244 -17.67 -12.65 1.24
C ALA A 244 -16.44 -13.40 1.77
N ASN A 245 -15.50 -12.72 2.45
CA ASN A 245 -14.22 -13.30 2.86
C ASN A 245 -14.31 -14.00 4.22
N THR A 246 -15.18 -15.00 4.32
CA THR A 246 -15.53 -15.70 5.59
C THR A 246 -14.34 -16.42 6.24
N GLY A 247 -13.26 -16.67 5.50
CA GLY A 247 -12.00 -17.19 6.03
C GLY A 247 -11.36 -16.32 7.12
N LEU A 248 -11.68 -15.01 7.16
CA LEU A 248 -11.20 -14.07 8.17
C LEU A 248 -11.70 -14.39 9.59
N LYS A 249 -12.75 -15.20 9.74
CA LYS A 249 -13.22 -15.73 11.03
C LYS A 249 -12.09 -16.40 11.83
N THR A 250 -11.12 -17.01 11.15
CA THR A 250 -9.92 -17.59 11.77
C THR A 250 -8.63 -16.88 11.36
N GLY A 251 -8.76 -15.81 10.56
CA GLY A 251 -7.69 -15.10 9.88
C GLY A 251 -7.30 -13.76 10.50
N ARG A 252 -6.59 -12.94 9.72
CA ARG A 252 -6.03 -11.65 10.15
C ARG A 252 -6.17 -10.59 9.07
N LEU A 253 -6.59 -9.39 9.47
CA LEU A 253 -6.60 -8.19 8.64
C LEU A 253 -5.65 -7.14 9.23
N PHE A 254 -4.67 -6.71 8.45
CA PHE A 254 -3.85 -5.54 8.75
C PHE A 254 -4.10 -4.50 7.67
N ALA A 255 -4.79 -3.42 8.03
CA ALA A 255 -5.16 -2.32 7.14
C ALA A 255 -4.86 -0.95 7.78
N MET A 256 -3.79 -0.86 8.57
CA MET A 256 -3.40 0.41 9.21
C MET A 256 -2.85 1.42 8.20
N ASN A 257 -2.92 2.71 8.50
CA ASN A 257 -2.44 3.80 7.64
C ASN A 257 -3.08 3.74 6.25
N ASN A 258 -4.40 3.75 6.22
CA ASN A 258 -5.21 3.87 5.00
C ASN A 258 -6.11 5.10 5.12
N ARG A 259 -7.08 5.22 4.21
CA ARG A 259 -8.11 6.26 4.23
C ARG A 259 -9.49 5.70 4.60
N LEU A 260 -9.54 4.58 5.32
CA LEU A 260 -10.77 3.84 5.52
C LEU A 260 -11.75 4.62 6.39
N THR A 261 -12.96 4.79 5.89
CA THR A 261 -14.12 5.29 6.65
C THR A 261 -15.18 4.20 6.86
N GLU A 262 -15.10 3.11 6.08
CA GLU A 262 -16.01 1.97 6.11
C GLU A 262 -15.23 0.65 5.93
N LEU A 263 -15.60 -0.35 6.73
CA LEU A 263 -15.14 -1.74 6.60
C LEU A 263 -16.36 -2.67 6.73
N LYS A 264 -16.67 -3.42 5.68
CA LYS A 264 -17.74 -4.42 5.68
C LYS A 264 -17.15 -5.81 5.84
N TYR A 265 -17.73 -6.63 6.71
CA TYR A 265 -17.23 -7.97 7.03
C TYR A 265 -18.31 -8.77 7.78
N THR A 266 -18.10 -10.08 7.89
CA THR A 266 -18.94 -10.97 8.70
C THR A 266 -18.35 -11.18 10.09
N GLU A 267 -17.18 -11.81 10.16
CA GLU A 267 -16.43 -12.06 11.40
C GLU A 267 -14.92 -12.02 11.12
N ILE A 268 -14.14 -11.40 12.01
CA ILE A 268 -12.68 -11.34 11.90
C ILE A 268 -12.03 -11.77 13.22
N LYS A 269 -11.06 -12.68 13.19
CA LYS A 269 -10.33 -13.06 14.41
C LYS A 269 -9.42 -11.94 14.90
N THR A 270 -8.61 -11.34 14.02
CA THR A 270 -7.73 -10.23 14.40
C THR A 270 -7.73 -9.14 13.33
N ALA A 271 -8.00 -7.90 13.72
CA ALA A 271 -7.94 -6.75 12.83
C ALA A 271 -7.08 -5.63 13.44
N ASN A 272 -6.22 -5.03 12.62
CA ASN A 272 -5.60 -3.74 12.91
C ASN A 272 -6.03 -2.73 11.85
N ILE A 273 -6.79 -1.74 12.27
CA ILE A 273 -7.34 -0.66 11.44
C ILE A 273 -6.95 0.72 11.99
N SER A 274 -5.91 0.80 12.82
CA SER A 274 -5.36 2.07 13.34
C SER A 274 -4.90 3.00 12.20
N ASN A 275 -4.85 4.30 12.49
CA ASN A 275 -4.45 5.36 11.54
C ASN A 275 -5.31 5.31 10.26
N ASN A 276 -6.62 5.31 10.44
CA ASN A 276 -7.62 5.46 9.37
C ASN A 276 -8.53 6.64 9.71
N TYR A 277 -9.65 6.78 9.00
CA TYR A 277 -10.60 7.89 9.16
C TYR A 277 -11.93 7.40 9.75
N PHE A 278 -11.90 6.33 10.55
CA PHE A 278 -13.08 5.92 11.29
C PHE A 278 -13.41 6.93 12.38
N THR A 279 -14.69 7.27 12.52
CA THR A 279 -15.19 8.06 13.65
C THR A 279 -15.64 7.15 14.77
N LEU A 280 -16.02 7.69 15.93
CA LEU A 280 -16.61 6.88 16.99
C LEU A 280 -17.87 6.13 16.51
N ALA A 281 -18.65 6.77 15.62
CA ALA A 281 -19.87 6.21 15.04
C ALA A 281 -19.63 5.13 13.97
N THR A 282 -18.56 5.26 13.18
CA THR A 282 -18.30 4.34 12.06
C THR A 282 -17.31 3.24 12.39
N LEU A 283 -16.64 3.33 13.55
CA LEU A 283 -15.63 2.35 13.93
C LEU A 283 -16.25 0.95 14.12
N PRO A 284 -15.74 -0.07 13.40
CA PRO A 284 -16.28 -1.43 13.49
C PRO A 284 -15.82 -2.14 14.76
N THR A 285 -16.71 -2.25 15.76
CA THR A 285 -16.40 -2.85 17.08
C THR A 285 -16.95 -4.27 17.26
N LYS A 286 -17.93 -4.68 16.44
CA LYS A 286 -18.65 -5.95 16.59
C LYS A 286 -18.02 -7.05 15.74
N ASN A 287 -18.19 -8.32 16.15
CA ASN A 287 -17.71 -9.49 15.41
C ASN A 287 -16.19 -9.47 15.06
N ILE A 288 -15.38 -8.77 15.86
CA ILE A 288 -13.91 -8.82 15.79
C ILE A 288 -13.35 -9.27 17.13
N LYS A 289 -12.70 -10.44 17.18
CA LYS A 289 -12.19 -10.99 18.46
C LYS A 289 -11.03 -10.18 19.05
N THR A 290 -10.15 -9.64 18.22
CA THR A 290 -9.05 -8.78 18.65
C THR A 290 -8.92 -7.60 17.70
N LEU A 291 -9.15 -6.39 18.20
CA LEU A 291 -9.19 -5.17 17.41
C LEU A 291 -8.16 -4.15 17.90
N PHE A 292 -7.29 -3.71 17.00
CA PHE A 292 -6.42 -2.55 17.18
C PHE A 292 -6.96 -1.40 16.33
N TYR A 293 -7.58 -0.42 16.98
CA TYR A 293 -8.26 0.69 16.30
C TYR A 293 -7.71 2.08 16.63
N ALA A 294 -6.80 2.20 17.58
CA ALA A 294 -6.27 3.50 18.01
C ALA A 294 -4.77 3.62 17.68
N PRO A 295 -4.29 4.80 17.26
CA PRO A 295 -5.06 6.03 17.01
C PRO A 295 -5.90 5.95 15.72
N GLN A 296 -6.74 6.97 15.49
CA GLN A 296 -7.37 7.29 14.21
C GLN A 296 -6.97 8.73 13.83
N GLU A 297 -7.10 9.08 12.55
CA GLU A 297 -6.96 10.45 12.08
C GLU A 297 -7.99 11.37 12.73
N LYS A 298 -7.62 12.65 12.86
CA LYS A 298 -8.50 13.64 13.48
C LYS A 298 -9.81 13.76 12.70
N LEU A 299 -10.93 13.79 13.42
CA LEU A 299 -12.24 14.05 12.83
C LEU A 299 -12.24 15.44 12.19
N GLN A 300 -12.37 15.49 10.88
CA GLN A 300 -12.48 16.75 10.15
C GLN A 300 -13.81 17.41 10.51
N ILE A 301 -13.75 18.66 10.96
CA ILE A 301 -14.92 19.54 11.08
C ILE A 301 -14.76 20.63 10.02
N ASP A 302 -15.81 20.86 9.24
CA ASP A 302 -15.85 21.97 8.30
C ASP A 302 -15.66 23.31 9.02
N GLU A 303 -14.76 24.16 8.53
CA GLU A 303 -14.64 25.53 9.05
C GLU A 303 -15.96 26.28 8.79
N THR A 304 -16.69 26.57 9.87
CA THR A 304 -17.91 27.37 9.77
C THR A 304 -17.67 28.75 10.39
N SER A 305 -18.08 29.81 9.70
CA SER A 305 -18.20 31.16 10.31
C SER A 305 -19.40 31.25 11.27
N LYS A 306 -19.65 30.16 12.00
CA LYS A 306 -20.75 30.00 12.95
C LYS A 306 -20.17 29.65 14.31
N LYS A 307 -20.88 30.06 15.36
CA LYS A 307 -20.59 29.67 16.74
C LYS A 307 -21.03 28.23 17.06
N THR A 308 -21.33 27.40 16.06
CA THR A 308 -21.95 26.10 16.28
C THR A 308 -21.13 24.99 15.65
N VAL A 309 -20.86 23.91 16.38
CA VAL A 309 -20.26 22.68 15.86
C VAL A 309 -21.18 21.50 16.16
N ASP A 310 -21.50 20.72 15.14
CA ASP A 310 -22.33 19.52 15.27
C ASP A 310 -21.46 18.25 15.32
N LEU A 311 -21.44 17.61 16.48
CA LEU A 311 -20.83 16.28 16.69
C LEU A 311 -21.89 15.26 17.15
N SER A 312 -23.18 15.52 16.87
CA SER A 312 -24.31 14.69 17.31
C SER A 312 -24.17 13.22 16.88
N ALA A 313 -23.62 12.99 15.68
CA ALA A 313 -23.34 11.64 15.19
C ALA A 313 -22.33 10.87 16.08
N GLN A 314 -21.50 11.56 16.88
CA GLN A 314 -20.52 10.94 17.77
C GLN A 314 -21.00 10.87 19.23
N SER A 315 -22.25 11.26 19.50
CA SER A 315 -22.82 11.40 20.86
C SER A 315 -22.88 10.10 21.66
N SER A 316 -22.92 8.94 20.99
CA SER A 316 -22.90 7.64 21.65
C SER A 316 -22.25 6.56 20.81
N VAL A 317 -21.77 5.50 21.48
CA VAL A 317 -21.24 4.28 20.87
C VAL A 317 -21.93 3.10 21.54
N ASP A 318 -22.71 2.33 20.80
CA ASP A 318 -23.48 1.19 21.33
C ASP A 318 -24.30 1.54 22.60
N GLY A 319 -24.93 2.72 22.59
CA GLY A 319 -25.76 3.23 23.69
C GLY A 319 -24.98 3.89 24.84
N GLU A 320 -23.65 3.83 24.84
CA GLU A 320 -22.80 4.50 25.82
C GLU A 320 -22.55 5.95 25.39
N ALA A 321 -22.81 6.92 26.26
CA ALA A 321 -22.59 8.32 25.97
C ALA A 321 -21.11 8.66 25.78
N THR A 322 -20.81 9.49 24.79
CA THR A 322 -19.48 10.05 24.56
C THR A 322 -19.28 11.28 25.44
N LYS A 323 -18.13 11.38 26.09
CA LYS A 323 -17.69 12.58 26.80
C LYS A 323 -16.88 13.46 25.85
N PHE A 324 -17.33 14.70 25.70
CA PHE A 324 -16.70 15.73 24.89
C PHE A 324 -15.97 16.73 25.79
N THR A 325 -14.70 17.00 25.49
CA THR A 325 -13.90 18.02 26.19
C THR A 325 -13.34 18.97 25.14
N TRP A 326 -13.73 20.24 25.22
CA TRP A 326 -13.27 21.25 24.27
C TRP A 326 -12.01 21.95 24.77
N HIS A 327 -11.09 22.23 23.86
CA HIS A 327 -9.83 22.89 24.13
C HIS A 327 -9.58 24.02 23.13
N LYS A 328 -8.91 25.08 23.59
CA LYS A 328 -8.29 26.08 22.72
C LYS A 328 -7.08 25.47 22.01
N LYS A 329 -6.58 26.15 20.96
CA LYS A 329 -5.36 25.79 20.24
C LYS A 329 -4.13 25.51 21.13
N ASP A 330 -4.01 26.21 22.25
CA ASP A 330 -2.90 26.04 23.22
C ASP A 330 -3.10 24.85 24.21
N GLY A 331 -4.22 24.12 24.11
CA GLY A 331 -4.57 23.01 24.98
C GLY A 331 -5.41 23.39 26.20
N THR A 332 -5.67 24.67 26.44
CA THR A 332 -6.50 25.13 27.56
C THR A 332 -7.93 24.61 27.42
N ALA A 333 -8.43 23.89 28.43
CA ALA A 333 -9.79 23.36 28.43
C ALA A 333 -10.85 24.47 28.55
N LEU A 334 -11.96 24.29 27.85
CA LEU A 334 -13.16 25.13 27.90
C LEU A 334 -14.21 24.51 28.83
N VAL A 335 -14.96 25.35 29.53
CA VAL A 335 -15.94 24.98 30.55
C VAL A 335 -17.35 24.99 29.98
N ALA A 336 -18.04 23.85 30.04
CA ALA A 336 -19.44 23.74 29.65
C ALA A 336 -20.33 24.65 30.51
N GLY A 337 -21.32 25.32 29.89
CA GLY A 337 -22.19 26.31 30.52
C GLY A 337 -21.60 27.73 30.58
N THR A 338 -20.27 27.87 30.51
CA THR A 338 -19.58 29.17 30.52
C THR A 338 -19.05 29.53 29.13
N ASP A 339 -18.25 28.65 28.53
CA ASP A 339 -17.61 28.87 27.24
C ASP A 339 -18.46 28.34 26.07
N TYR A 340 -19.28 27.32 26.32
CA TYR A 340 -20.20 26.74 25.34
C TYR A 340 -21.39 26.04 26.01
N THR A 341 -22.50 25.90 25.28
CA THR A 341 -23.62 25.02 25.64
C THR A 341 -23.62 23.78 24.75
N GLU A 342 -24.09 22.65 25.28
CA GLU A 342 -24.22 21.39 24.54
C GLU A 342 -25.67 20.93 24.57
N ALA A 343 -26.18 20.46 23.42
CA ALA A 343 -27.47 19.83 23.28
C ALA A 343 -27.39 18.69 22.27
N ASN A 344 -27.45 17.44 22.74
CA ASN A 344 -27.41 16.22 21.92
C ASN A 344 -26.17 16.16 20.99
N GLY A 345 -25.01 16.55 21.50
CA GLY A 345 -23.75 16.61 20.74
C GLY A 345 -23.64 17.80 19.78
N VAL A 346 -24.57 18.76 19.84
CA VAL A 346 -24.45 20.05 19.15
C VAL A 346 -23.95 21.10 20.14
N PHE A 347 -22.83 21.74 19.80
CA PHE A 347 -22.13 22.69 20.65
C PHE A 347 -22.32 24.11 20.14
N THR A 348 -22.71 25.04 21.01
CA THR A 348 -22.80 26.47 20.70
C THR A 348 -21.86 27.25 21.60
N PHE A 349 -20.86 27.91 21.00
CA PHE A 349 -19.83 28.68 21.69
C PHE A 349 -20.33 30.08 22.05
N VAL A 350 -20.04 30.52 23.28
CA VAL A 350 -20.45 31.83 23.79
C VAL A 350 -19.58 32.93 23.17
N ALA A 351 -18.27 32.72 23.13
CA ALA A 351 -17.28 33.66 22.57
C ALA A 351 -16.78 33.21 21.18
N ASP A 352 -16.16 34.16 20.46
CA ASP A 352 -15.45 33.86 19.22
C ASP A 352 -14.08 33.25 19.53
N HIS A 353 -13.71 32.22 18.76
CA HIS A 353 -12.40 31.58 18.81
C HIS A 353 -11.75 31.60 17.41
N PRO A 354 -11.19 32.75 16.97
CA PRO A 354 -10.58 32.89 15.64
C PRO A 354 -9.29 32.09 15.45
N GLU A 355 -8.61 31.75 16.55
CA GLU A 355 -7.47 30.83 16.58
C GLU A 355 -7.89 29.35 16.52
N GLY A 356 -9.18 29.08 16.70
CA GLY A 356 -9.77 27.75 16.65
C GLY A 356 -9.81 27.01 17.99
N VAL A 357 -10.73 26.05 18.03
CA VAL A 357 -10.96 25.11 19.13
C VAL A 357 -10.96 23.68 18.57
N TYR A 358 -10.65 22.69 19.41
CA TYR A 358 -10.80 21.28 19.05
C TYR A 358 -11.47 20.52 20.18
N CYS A 359 -12.16 19.44 19.85
CA CYS A 359 -12.79 18.56 20.82
C CYS A 359 -11.98 17.27 20.96
N GLU A 360 -11.67 16.89 22.20
CA GLU A 360 -11.27 15.54 22.57
C GLU A 360 -12.52 14.73 22.93
N MET A 361 -12.62 13.51 22.41
CA MET A 361 -13.75 12.62 22.64
C MET A 361 -13.29 11.32 23.30
N THR A 362 -13.98 10.94 24.37
CA THR A 362 -13.75 9.66 25.07
C THR A 362 -15.06 8.90 25.23
N ASN A 363 -15.01 7.57 25.15
CA ASN A 363 -16.17 6.72 25.32
C ASN A 363 -15.76 5.42 26.02
N ALA A 364 -16.53 4.95 27.01
CA ALA A 364 -16.18 3.77 27.79
C ALA A 364 -16.14 2.47 26.96
N LYS A 365 -16.83 2.41 25.82
CA LYS A 365 -16.75 1.29 24.86
C LYS A 365 -15.48 1.33 24.01
N LEU A 366 -14.81 2.49 23.93
CA LEU A 366 -13.61 2.72 23.13
C LEU A 366 -12.43 3.20 23.99
N PRO A 367 -12.00 2.43 25.01
CA PRO A 367 -11.02 2.87 26.01
C PRO A 367 -9.60 3.09 25.46
N LYS A 368 -9.29 2.66 24.22
CA LYS A 368 -7.96 2.86 23.61
C LYS A 368 -7.78 4.26 23.03
N PHE A 369 -8.84 5.05 22.89
CA PHE A 369 -8.76 6.47 22.64
C PHE A 369 -8.48 7.22 23.94
N SER A 370 -7.21 7.19 24.37
CA SER A 370 -6.75 7.83 25.61
C SER A 370 -5.26 8.19 25.53
N GLY A 371 -4.84 9.17 26.33
CA GLY A 371 -3.45 9.64 26.37
C GLY A 371 -2.96 10.06 24.98
N LYS A 372 -1.82 9.51 24.55
CA LYS A 372 -1.25 9.79 23.21
C LYS A 372 -2.12 9.36 22.02
N ASN A 373 -3.16 8.57 22.26
CA ASN A 373 -4.08 8.06 21.25
C ASN A 373 -5.47 8.74 21.34
N ALA A 374 -5.61 9.84 22.07
CA ALA A 374 -6.89 10.55 22.20
C ALA A 374 -7.52 10.85 20.83
N PHE A 375 -8.81 10.54 20.67
CA PHE A 375 -9.53 10.86 19.45
C PHE A 375 -9.98 12.32 19.49
N THR A 376 -9.49 13.11 18.54
CA THR A 376 -9.70 14.56 18.53
C THR A 376 -10.26 15.01 17.19
N THR A 377 -10.90 16.17 17.19
CA THR A 377 -11.27 16.85 15.96
C THR A 377 -10.07 17.63 15.41
N THR A 378 -10.18 18.09 14.17
CA THR A 378 -9.33 19.19 13.70
C THR A 378 -9.57 20.46 14.51
N LEU A 379 -8.61 21.38 14.42
CA LEU A 379 -8.77 22.73 14.94
C LEU A 379 -9.75 23.48 14.05
N THR A 380 -10.84 24.00 14.62
CA THR A 380 -11.91 24.66 13.87
C THR A 380 -12.17 26.04 14.44
N LYS A 381 -12.18 27.04 13.56
CA LYS A 381 -12.57 28.40 13.92
C LYS A 381 -14.08 28.43 14.15
N VAL A 382 -14.48 29.03 15.26
CA VAL A 382 -15.88 29.29 15.58
C VAL A 382 -16.02 30.77 15.84
N THR A 383 -16.56 31.50 14.88
CA THR A 383 -16.78 32.94 14.99
C THR A 383 -18.24 33.24 14.75
N GLY A 384 -18.78 34.28 15.38
CA GLY A 384 -20.08 34.82 15.01
C GLY A 384 -20.09 35.18 13.54
N THR A 385 -21.27 35.07 12.91
CA THR A 385 -21.47 35.72 11.61
C THR A 385 -21.16 37.20 11.78
N VAL A 386 -20.13 37.69 11.09
CA VAL A 386 -19.97 39.13 10.90
C VAL A 386 -21.15 39.55 10.04
N GLY A 387 -22.27 39.92 10.67
CA GLY A 387 -23.23 40.78 10.03
C GLY A 387 -22.43 41.97 9.50
N ILE A 388 -22.65 42.37 8.24
CA ILE A 388 -22.04 43.56 7.66
C ILE A 388 -22.46 44.74 8.54
N ASN A 389 -21.69 45.05 9.59
CA ASN A 389 -22.01 46.07 10.59
C ASN A 389 -21.17 47.33 10.40
N ALA A 390 -20.24 47.34 9.44
CA ALA A 390 -19.58 48.56 9.01
C ALA A 390 -20.48 49.27 7.99
N ALA A 391 -21.25 50.26 8.46
CA ALA A 391 -21.86 51.25 7.59
C ALA A 391 -20.74 51.95 6.82
N SER A 392 -20.63 51.72 5.51
CA SER A 392 -19.61 52.35 4.67
C SER A 392 -20.17 53.62 4.05
N VAL A 393 -19.40 54.72 4.01
CA VAL A 393 -19.84 55.96 3.34
C VAL A 393 -19.79 55.75 1.83
N VAL A 394 -20.88 56.08 1.12
CA VAL A 394 -20.90 56.06 -0.36
C VAL A 394 -20.12 57.27 -0.87
N SER A 395 -19.07 57.05 -1.64
CA SER A 395 -18.40 58.12 -2.39
C SER A 395 -19.23 58.49 -3.63
N GLU A 396 -19.23 59.76 -4.02
CA GLU A 396 -20.05 60.29 -5.12
C GLU A 396 -19.86 59.49 -6.43
N GLY A 397 -20.95 58.88 -6.93
CA GLY A 397 -20.98 58.07 -8.15
C GLY A 397 -22.29 57.28 -8.31
N LYS A 398 -22.51 56.68 -9.49
CA LYS A 398 -23.67 55.80 -9.73
C LYS A 398 -23.56 54.54 -8.87
N VAL A 399 -24.60 54.27 -8.08
CA VAL A 399 -24.71 53.08 -7.23
C VAL A 399 -26.03 52.36 -7.46
N ASP A 400 -26.02 51.03 -7.33
CA ASP A 400 -27.26 50.26 -7.23
C ASP A 400 -27.65 50.12 -5.76
N ILE A 401 -28.89 50.44 -5.42
CA ILE A 401 -29.37 50.49 -4.04
C ILE A 401 -30.47 49.47 -3.86
N PHE A 402 -30.42 48.76 -2.74
CA PHE A 402 -31.38 47.73 -2.38
C PHE A 402 -31.83 47.94 -0.93
N THR A 403 -33.08 47.61 -0.65
CA THR A 403 -33.57 47.41 0.72
C THR A 403 -32.95 46.17 1.35
N LEU A 404 -33.07 46.02 2.67
CA LEU A 404 -32.57 44.84 3.39
C LEU A 404 -33.22 43.52 2.95
N ASP A 405 -34.44 43.56 2.43
CA ASP A 405 -35.14 42.40 1.82
C ASP A 405 -34.77 42.17 0.34
N GLY A 406 -33.76 42.88 -0.18
CA GLY A 406 -33.18 42.63 -1.49
C GLY A 406 -33.93 43.28 -2.67
N LYS A 407 -34.92 44.14 -2.42
CA LYS A 407 -35.62 44.87 -3.48
C LYS A 407 -34.80 46.06 -3.95
N ARG A 408 -34.64 46.20 -5.27
CA ARG A 408 -33.95 47.34 -5.87
C ARG A 408 -34.76 48.61 -5.62
N VAL A 409 -34.09 49.65 -5.13
CA VAL A 409 -34.67 50.98 -4.91
C VAL A 409 -34.37 51.85 -6.11
N ALA A 410 -35.42 52.34 -6.77
CA ALA A 410 -35.32 53.22 -7.93
C ALA A 410 -35.24 54.71 -7.50
N ALA A 411 -34.25 55.05 -6.68
CA ALA A 411 -33.99 56.43 -6.25
C ALA A 411 -32.48 56.67 -6.18
N GLU A 412 -32.06 57.92 -6.41
CA GLU A 412 -30.66 58.30 -6.24
C GLU A 412 -30.28 58.38 -4.76
N TRP A 413 -29.01 58.13 -4.45
CA TRP A 413 -28.52 58.12 -3.07
C TRP A 413 -28.89 59.41 -2.33
N GLN A 414 -28.86 60.57 -2.98
CA GLN A 414 -29.14 61.88 -2.41
C GLN A 414 -30.62 62.06 -2.01
N THR A 415 -31.57 61.37 -2.67
CA THR A 415 -33.01 61.57 -2.47
C THR A 415 -33.68 60.52 -1.58
N LEU A 416 -32.96 59.45 -1.20
CA LEU A 416 -33.46 58.43 -0.27
C LEU A 416 -33.87 58.97 1.11
N THR A 417 -34.92 58.40 1.68
CA THR A 417 -35.29 58.61 3.08
C THR A 417 -34.22 58.01 4.01
N PRO A 418 -33.99 58.59 5.20
CA PRO A 418 -33.08 58.03 6.20
C PRO A 418 -33.41 56.55 6.49
N GLY A 419 -32.38 55.72 6.61
CA GLY A 419 -32.58 54.28 6.76
C GLY A 419 -31.36 53.44 6.40
N VAL A 420 -31.53 52.12 6.46
CA VAL A 420 -30.47 51.14 6.19
C VAL A 420 -30.69 50.51 4.82
N TYR A 421 -29.67 50.58 3.98
CA TYR A 421 -29.69 50.07 2.62
C TYR A 421 -28.48 49.18 2.34
N VAL A 422 -28.60 48.34 1.32
CA VAL A 422 -27.49 47.62 0.70
C VAL A 422 -27.14 48.36 -0.59
N VAL A 423 -25.89 48.80 -0.72
CA VAL A 423 -25.40 49.59 -1.85
C VAL A 423 -24.32 48.79 -2.57
N ARG A 424 -24.44 48.70 -3.90
CA ARG A 424 -23.42 48.12 -4.77
C ARG A 424 -22.74 49.23 -5.57
N GLN A 425 -21.42 49.34 -5.44
CA GLN A 425 -20.59 50.34 -6.12
C GLN A 425 -19.28 49.69 -6.58
N GLY A 426 -18.95 49.79 -7.87
CA GLY A 426 -17.65 49.33 -8.40
C GLY A 426 -17.31 47.86 -8.07
N GLY A 427 -18.31 46.96 -8.09
CA GLY A 427 -18.13 45.55 -7.77
C GLY A 427 -18.17 45.19 -6.27
N LYS A 428 -18.21 46.17 -5.37
CA LYS A 428 -18.35 45.96 -3.92
C LYS A 428 -19.80 46.09 -3.49
N THR A 429 -20.22 45.28 -2.53
CA THR A 429 -21.53 45.35 -1.87
C THR A 429 -21.32 45.74 -0.41
N MET A 430 -22.00 46.79 0.03
CA MET A 430 -21.82 47.37 1.36
C MET A 430 -23.19 47.63 1.99
N LYS A 431 -23.30 47.49 3.31
CA LYS A 431 -24.43 48.04 4.06
C LYS A 431 -24.13 49.51 4.34
N VAL A 432 -25.10 50.38 4.10
CA VAL A 432 -24.97 51.80 4.37
C VAL A 432 -26.15 52.29 5.18
N VAL A 433 -25.88 53.20 6.12
CA VAL A 433 -26.90 53.93 6.86
C VAL A 433 -26.92 55.34 6.29
N LYS A 434 -28.07 55.78 5.77
CA LYS A 434 -28.28 57.13 5.27
C LYS A 434 -28.92 58.01 6.33
#